data_AF-A0A8T7DIL1-F1
#
_entry.id   AF-A0A8T7DIL1-F1
#
_cell.length_a   1.000
_cell.length_b   1.000
_cell.length_c   1.000
_cell.angle_alpha   90.00
_cell.angle_beta   90.00
_cell.angle_gamma   90.00
#
_symmetry.space_group_name_H-M   'P 1'
#
loop_
_entity.id
_entity.type
_entity.pdbx_description
1 polymer ?
#
loop_
_entity_poly.entity_id
_entity_poly.type
_entity_poly.pdbx_seq_one_letter_code
_entity_poly.pdbx_strand_id
1 'polypeptide(L)'
;MMEISDKEKTLLIDLFTQCHAQMRWVSAERFAEDHADELDIIDHLKRKNLISWDTGEDTYHIKFRVFLLVEDQLLNETLYVIERVFNNLRDLYIEDTGGGVRLYELCKQINQNRAQVIEALLYLKEIAPFSVSPDLESSEAVVIPSHLFTKYPGFNAIIDEQVGYLDKAVDLPEETKRLRSNQKAKLLSQAVAKTLWDIYPDMTIKNMVEHNSIQQYGGAKHYDKEKTVSRWLAEVAPEHIKKSTGSS
;
A
#
# COMPACT_ATOMS: atom_id res chain seq x y z
N MET A 1 -6.52 2.98 -15.51
CA MET A 1 -5.74 1.77 -15.21
C MET A 1 -4.28 2.05 -15.48
N MET A 2 -3.41 1.81 -14.50
CA MET A 2 -1.96 2.03 -14.64
C MET A 2 -1.40 1.17 -15.77
N GLU A 3 -0.74 1.80 -16.73
CA GLU A 3 -0.08 1.08 -17.83
C GLU A 3 1.31 0.57 -17.41
N ILE A 4 1.58 -0.69 -17.74
CA ILE A 4 2.90 -1.31 -17.61
C ILE A 4 3.32 -1.87 -18.97
N SER A 5 4.57 -1.60 -19.34
CA SER A 5 5.19 -2.06 -20.57
C SER A 5 5.46 -3.57 -20.54
N ASP A 6 5.63 -4.17 -21.71
CA ASP A 6 5.92 -5.62 -21.79
C ASP A 6 7.25 -5.98 -21.11
N LYS A 7 8.26 -5.11 -21.18
CA LYS A 7 9.53 -5.30 -20.45
C LYS A 7 9.32 -5.29 -18.93
N GLU A 8 8.53 -4.34 -18.42
CA GLU A 8 8.16 -4.30 -17.00
C GLU A 8 7.44 -5.59 -16.58
N LYS A 9 6.50 -6.10 -17.40
CA LYS A 9 5.82 -7.36 -17.14
C LYS A 9 6.79 -8.54 -17.10
N THR A 10 7.69 -8.65 -18.07
CA THR A 10 8.69 -9.72 -18.13
C THR A 10 9.56 -9.72 -16.87
N LEU A 11 10.05 -8.55 -16.45
CA LEU A 11 10.88 -8.41 -15.24
C LEU A 11 10.10 -8.77 -13.96
N LEU A 12 8.81 -8.39 -13.87
CA LEU A 12 7.96 -8.76 -12.75
C LEU A 12 7.69 -10.27 -12.68
N ILE A 13 7.46 -10.91 -13.83
CA ILE A 13 7.27 -12.37 -13.92
C ILE A 13 8.55 -13.09 -13.54
N ASP A 14 9.71 -12.62 -14.01
CA ASP A 14 11.00 -13.22 -13.68
C ASP A 14 11.30 -13.11 -12.18
N LEU A 15 11.16 -11.90 -11.60
CA LEU A 15 11.31 -11.70 -10.16
C LEU A 15 10.39 -12.61 -9.36
N PHE A 16 9.12 -12.73 -9.75
CA PHE A 16 8.17 -13.61 -9.07
C PHE A 16 8.55 -15.09 -9.21
N THR A 17 8.96 -15.52 -10.39
CA THR A 17 9.41 -16.90 -10.66
C THR A 17 10.60 -17.25 -9.78
N GLN A 18 11.56 -16.34 -9.64
CA GLN A 18 12.71 -16.51 -8.76
C GLN A 18 12.30 -16.58 -7.28
N CYS A 19 11.39 -15.71 -6.82
CA CYS A 19 10.84 -15.77 -5.46
C CYS A 19 10.17 -17.12 -5.18
N HIS A 20 9.32 -17.55 -6.11
CA HIS A 20 8.54 -18.77 -5.99
C HIS A 20 9.45 -20.01 -5.95
N ALA A 21 10.45 -20.08 -6.83
CA ALA A 21 11.40 -21.19 -6.88
C ALA A 21 12.22 -21.33 -5.59
N GLN A 22 12.54 -20.22 -4.91
CA GLN A 22 13.34 -20.22 -3.69
C GLN A 22 12.49 -20.27 -2.40
N MET A 23 11.16 -20.17 -2.52
CA MET A 23 10.23 -19.94 -1.39
C MET A 23 10.65 -18.80 -0.47
N ARG A 24 11.35 -17.80 -1.03
CA ARG A 24 11.97 -16.67 -0.31
C ARG A 24 12.05 -15.47 -1.23
N TRP A 25 12.20 -14.29 -0.65
CA TRP A 25 12.48 -13.08 -1.41
C TRP A 25 13.85 -13.16 -2.08
N VAL A 26 14.00 -12.53 -3.24
CA VAL A 26 15.22 -12.61 -4.06
C VAL A 26 16.22 -11.56 -3.59
N SER A 27 17.51 -11.90 -3.49
CA SER A 27 18.56 -10.92 -3.18
C SER A 27 18.52 -9.74 -4.15
N ALA A 28 18.44 -8.52 -3.62
CA ALA A 28 18.34 -7.31 -4.41
C ALA A 28 19.61 -7.04 -5.22
N GLU A 29 20.79 -7.27 -4.61
CA GLU A 29 22.09 -7.23 -5.27
C GLU A 29 22.14 -8.20 -6.45
N ARG A 30 21.87 -9.49 -6.21
CA ARG A 30 21.94 -10.50 -7.27
C ARG A 30 20.96 -10.23 -8.41
N PHE A 31 19.72 -9.87 -8.09
CA PHE A 31 18.73 -9.55 -9.12
C PHE A 31 19.15 -8.32 -9.94
N ALA A 32 19.75 -7.31 -9.31
CA ALA A 32 20.27 -6.15 -10.01
C ALA A 32 21.49 -6.48 -10.89
N GLU A 33 22.35 -7.42 -10.48
CA GLU A 33 23.46 -7.92 -11.30
C GLU A 33 22.97 -8.70 -12.53
N ASP A 34 21.99 -9.60 -12.35
CA ASP A 34 21.40 -10.40 -13.42
C ASP A 34 20.65 -9.52 -14.46
N HIS A 35 20.18 -8.34 -14.05
CA HIS A 35 19.44 -7.36 -14.85
C HIS A 35 20.15 -5.98 -14.94
N ALA A 36 21.48 -5.99 -15.07
CA ALA A 36 22.29 -4.77 -15.03
C ALA A 36 21.94 -3.72 -16.12
N ASP A 37 21.41 -4.14 -17.27
CA ASP A 37 20.95 -3.26 -18.34
C ASP A 37 19.50 -2.75 -18.15
N GLU A 38 18.80 -3.23 -17.12
CA GLU A 38 17.40 -2.92 -16.83
C GLU A 38 17.20 -2.21 -15.48
N LEU A 39 18.27 -1.70 -14.86
CA LEU A 39 18.22 -1.01 -13.56
C LEU A 39 17.23 0.16 -13.54
N ASP A 40 17.14 0.93 -14.63
CA ASP A 40 16.18 2.03 -14.76
C ASP A 40 14.72 1.53 -14.70
N ILE A 41 14.46 0.32 -15.21
CA ILE A 41 13.15 -0.34 -15.17
C ILE A 41 12.87 -0.81 -13.74
N ILE A 42 13.83 -1.43 -13.06
CA ILE A 42 13.70 -1.83 -11.64
C ILE A 42 13.35 -0.61 -10.77
N ASP A 43 14.07 0.49 -10.92
CA ASP A 43 13.79 1.73 -10.18
C ASP A 43 12.44 2.34 -10.55
N HIS A 44 12.02 2.21 -11.81
CA HIS A 44 10.67 2.60 -12.22
C HIS A 44 9.58 1.75 -11.56
N LEU A 45 9.74 0.42 -11.51
CA LEU A 45 8.82 -0.49 -10.83
C LEU A 45 8.73 -0.23 -9.32
N LYS A 46 9.86 0.09 -8.68
CA LYS A 46 9.90 0.53 -7.26
C LYS A 46 9.11 1.82 -7.07
N ARG A 47 9.27 2.81 -7.96
CA ARG A 47 8.52 4.07 -7.92
C ARG A 47 7.01 3.88 -8.15
N LYS A 48 6.63 2.93 -9.00
CA LYS A 48 5.23 2.51 -9.21
C LYS A 48 4.67 1.67 -8.04
N ASN A 49 5.49 1.37 -7.02
CA ASN A 49 5.14 0.51 -5.89
C ASN A 49 4.64 -0.89 -6.35
N LEU A 50 5.30 -1.44 -7.37
CA LEU A 50 5.07 -2.79 -7.89
C LEU A 50 6.08 -3.80 -7.36
N ILE A 51 7.25 -3.33 -6.92
CA ILE A 51 8.27 -4.10 -6.23
C ILE A 51 8.51 -3.46 -4.88
N SER A 52 8.64 -4.29 -3.85
CA SER A 52 9.12 -3.90 -2.53
C SER A 52 10.61 -4.20 -2.40
N TRP A 53 11.31 -3.39 -1.61
CA TRP A 53 12.67 -3.66 -1.17
C TRP A 53 12.68 -3.71 0.36
N ASP A 54 13.08 -4.85 0.92
CA ASP A 54 13.36 -4.96 2.34
C ASP A 54 14.85 -4.63 2.58
N THR A 55 15.11 -3.48 3.19
CA THR A 55 16.49 -3.04 3.47
C THR A 55 17.18 -3.83 4.58
N GLY A 56 16.41 -4.53 5.42
CA GLY A 56 16.96 -5.35 6.51
C GLY A 56 17.55 -6.66 6.00
N GLU A 57 16.91 -7.26 5.00
CA GLU A 57 17.35 -8.51 4.37
C GLU A 57 18.03 -8.31 3.01
N ASP A 58 17.98 -7.08 2.48
CA ASP A 58 18.40 -6.71 1.13
C ASP A 58 17.78 -7.60 0.03
N THR A 59 16.45 -7.67 0.04
CA THR A 59 15.70 -8.53 -0.88
C THR A 59 14.57 -7.79 -1.59
N TYR A 60 14.25 -8.25 -2.79
CA TYR A 60 13.11 -7.84 -3.60
C TYR A 60 11.98 -8.88 -3.56
N HIS A 61 10.75 -8.38 -3.60
CA HIS A 61 9.55 -9.14 -3.92
C HIS A 61 8.55 -8.27 -4.68
N ILE A 62 7.73 -8.89 -5.52
CA ILE A 62 6.61 -8.19 -6.17
C ILE A 62 5.54 -7.84 -5.12
N LYS A 63 4.76 -6.78 -5.36
CA LYS A 63 3.59 -6.43 -4.53
C LYS A 63 2.34 -7.17 -5.00
N PHE A 64 1.34 -7.31 -4.12
CA PHE A 64 0.04 -7.93 -4.46
C PHE A 64 -0.61 -7.32 -5.71
N ARG A 65 -0.39 -6.03 -5.98
CA ARG A 65 -0.95 -5.34 -7.16
C ARG A 65 -0.49 -5.92 -8.49
N VAL A 66 0.67 -6.58 -8.52
CA VAL A 66 1.22 -7.20 -9.74
C VAL A 66 0.32 -8.31 -10.25
N PHE A 67 -0.33 -9.07 -9.36
CA PHE A 67 -1.31 -10.11 -9.70
C PHE A 67 -2.52 -9.57 -10.47
N LEU A 68 -2.78 -8.27 -10.41
CA LEU A 68 -3.92 -7.62 -11.09
C LEU A 68 -3.53 -7.00 -12.43
N LEU A 69 -2.24 -6.92 -12.73
CA LEU A 69 -1.69 -6.19 -13.87
C LEU A 69 -0.99 -7.10 -14.88
N VAL A 70 -0.57 -8.28 -14.43
CA VAL A 70 0.23 -9.22 -15.20
C VAL A 70 -0.53 -10.52 -15.34
N GLU A 71 -0.85 -10.87 -16.59
CA GLU A 71 -1.40 -12.18 -16.93
C GLU A 71 -0.25 -13.19 -17.04
N ASP A 72 -0.13 -14.05 -16.04
CA ASP A 72 0.82 -15.16 -16.03
C ASP A 72 0.19 -16.37 -15.31
N GLN A 73 0.54 -17.58 -15.75
CA GLN A 73 -0.05 -18.80 -15.19
C GLN A 73 0.26 -18.95 -13.70
N LEU A 74 1.53 -18.77 -13.31
CA LEU A 74 1.96 -18.97 -11.93
C LEU A 74 1.38 -17.90 -11.01
N LEU A 75 1.34 -16.64 -11.47
CA LEU A 75 0.65 -15.57 -10.74
C LEU A 75 -0.83 -15.89 -10.51
N ASN A 76 -1.53 -16.38 -11.52
CA ASN A 76 -2.95 -16.75 -11.41
C ASN A 76 -3.18 -17.92 -10.44
N GLU A 77 -2.30 -18.93 -10.47
CA GLU A 77 -2.34 -20.04 -9.52
C GLU A 77 -2.15 -19.57 -8.08
N THR A 78 -1.16 -18.70 -7.83
CA THR A 78 -0.94 -18.12 -6.49
C THR A 78 -2.09 -17.21 -6.07
N LEU A 79 -2.67 -16.41 -6.99
CA LEU A 79 -3.85 -15.58 -6.71
C LEU A 79 -5.06 -16.42 -6.28
N TYR A 80 -5.26 -17.57 -6.94
CA TYR A 80 -6.29 -18.53 -6.55
C TYR A 80 -6.06 -19.07 -5.12
N VAL A 81 -4.82 -19.37 -4.74
CA VAL A 81 -4.51 -19.79 -3.36
C VAL A 81 -4.76 -18.66 -2.37
N ILE A 82 -4.39 -17.42 -2.70
CA ILE A 82 -4.66 -16.23 -1.87
C ILE A 82 -6.17 -16.08 -1.63
N GLU A 83 -6.99 -16.19 -2.66
CA GLU A 83 -8.45 -16.15 -2.54
C GLU A 83 -8.98 -17.22 -1.59
N ARG A 84 -8.49 -18.46 -1.74
CA ARG A 84 -8.91 -19.61 -0.92
C ARG A 84 -8.53 -19.42 0.55
N VAL A 85 -7.32 -18.94 0.82
CA VAL A 85 -6.86 -18.56 2.16
C VAL A 85 -7.74 -17.45 2.73
N PHE A 86 -8.00 -16.40 1.95
CA PHE A 86 -8.82 -15.27 2.40
C PHE A 86 -10.21 -15.71 2.83
N ASN A 87 -10.92 -16.45 1.96
CA ASN A 87 -12.29 -16.87 2.23
C ASN A 87 -12.36 -17.79 3.46
N ASN A 88 -11.41 -18.72 3.61
CA ASN A 88 -11.37 -19.59 4.77
C ASN A 88 -11.09 -18.84 6.08
N LEU A 89 -10.12 -17.92 6.09
CA LEU A 89 -9.82 -17.08 7.26
C LEU A 89 -11.00 -16.17 7.63
N ARG A 90 -11.72 -15.65 6.63
CA ARG A 90 -12.94 -14.87 6.82
C ARG A 90 -14.03 -15.69 7.48
N ASP A 91 -14.30 -16.89 6.98
CA ASP A 91 -15.34 -17.78 7.51
C ASP A 91 -15.01 -18.19 8.94
N LEU A 92 -13.75 -18.55 9.22
CA LEU A 92 -13.28 -18.83 10.58
C LEU A 92 -13.50 -17.65 11.53
N TYR A 93 -13.22 -16.42 11.09
CA TYR A 93 -13.47 -15.23 11.94
C TYR A 93 -14.95 -15.01 12.23
N ILE A 94 -15.83 -15.29 11.26
CA ILE A 94 -17.28 -15.18 11.41
C ILE A 94 -17.80 -16.23 12.40
N GLU A 95 -17.28 -17.46 12.33
CA GLU A 95 -17.67 -18.57 13.18
C GLU A 95 -17.10 -18.47 14.61
N ASP A 96 -15.83 -18.06 14.74
CA ASP A 96 -15.12 -17.92 16.02
C ASP A 96 -14.27 -16.63 16.03
N THR A 97 -14.87 -15.55 16.55
CA THR A 97 -14.26 -14.22 16.55
C THR A 97 -12.96 -14.19 17.36
N GLY A 98 -11.83 -14.11 16.66
CA GLY A 98 -10.49 -14.06 17.25
C GLY A 98 -9.85 -15.42 17.52
N GLY A 99 -10.53 -16.53 17.15
CA GLY A 99 -9.96 -17.86 17.14
C GLY A 99 -8.82 -17.95 16.11
N GLY A 100 -7.67 -18.47 16.53
CA GLY A 100 -6.56 -18.78 15.62
C GLY A 100 -6.72 -20.17 15.00
N VAL A 101 -6.29 -20.32 13.75
CA VAL A 101 -6.22 -21.63 13.07
C VAL A 101 -4.76 -22.06 12.96
N ARG A 102 -4.46 -23.33 13.26
CA ARG A 102 -3.12 -23.88 13.02
C ARG A 102 -2.87 -23.91 11.53
N LEU A 103 -1.69 -23.51 11.09
CA LEU A 103 -1.35 -23.44 9.66
C LEU A 103 -1.54 -24.80 8.97
N TYR A 104 -1.22 -25.91 9.65
CA TYR A 104 -1.48 -27.26 9.14
C TYR A 104 -2.97 -27.53 8.88
N GLU A 105 -3.85 -27.07 9.77
CA GLU A 105 -5.30 -27.21 9.60
C GLU A 105 -5.81 -26.37 8.44
N LEU A 106 -5.33 -25.12 8.32
CA LEU A 106 -5.63 -24.25 7.18
C LEU A 106 -5.23 -24.91 5.86
N CYS A 107 -4.00 -25.43 5.76
CA CYS A 107 -3.51 -26.17 4.58
C CYS A 107 -4.45 -27.31 4.20
N LYS A 108 -4.87 -28.10 5.20
CA LYS A 108 -5.81 -29.23 5.01
C LYS A 108 -7.18 -28.76 4.53
N GLN A 109 -7.72 -27.69 5.11
CA GLN A 109 -9.03 -27.16 4.76
C GLN A 109 -9.09 -26.64 3.32
N ILE A 110 -8.04 -25.98 2.85
CA ILE A 110 -8.00 -25.44 1.49
C ILE A 110 -7.42 -26.41 0.46
N ASN A 111 -6.90 -27.55 0.90
CA ASN A 111 -6.23 -28.58 0.10
C ASN A 111 -5.03 -28.03 -0.70
N GLN A 112 -4.15 -27.31 -0.01
CA GLN A 112 -2.92 -26.76 -0.59
C GLN A 112 -1.72 -27.16 0.24
N ASN A 113 -0.54 -27.19 -0.38
CA ASN A 113 0.68 -27.48 0.35
C ASN A 113 1.10 -26.27 1.20
N ARG A 114 1.88 -26.53 2.24
CA ARG A 114 2.29 -25.50 3.23
C ARG A 114 2.98 -24.30 2.59
N ALA A 115 3.89 -24.55 1.63
CA ALA A 115 4.64 -23.49 0.96
C ALA A 115 3.73 -22.51 0.23
N GLN A 116 2.76 -23.03 -0.53
CA GLN A 116 1.77 -22.21 -1.24
C GLN A 116 0.91 -21.39 -0.27
N VAL A 117 0.52 -21.97 0.87
CA VAL A 117 -0.25 -21.24 1.89
C VAL A 117 0.59 -20.14 2.53
N ILE A 118 1.86 -20.40 2.83
CA ILE A 118 2.78 -19.38 3.38
C ILE A 118 2.94 -18.22 2.40
N GLU A 119 3.25 -18.52 1.14
CA GLU A 119 3.37 -17.52 0.08
C GLU A 119 2.09 -16.67 -0.04
N ALA A 120 0.93 -17.33 -0.07
CA ALA A 120 -0.36 -16.65 -0.11
C ALA A 120 -0.60 -15.75 1.12
N LEU A 121 -0.23 -16.20 2.32
CA LEU A 121 -0.34 -15.38 3.55
C LEU A 121 0.55 -14.14 3.49
N LEU A 122 1.76 -14.24 2.94
CA LEU A 122 2.67 -13.08 2.80
C LEU A 122 2.03 -11.99 1.93
N TYR A 123 1.45 -12.36 0.79
CA TYR A 123 0.76 -11.42 -0.09
C TYR A 123 -0.55 -10.91 0.51
N LEU A 124 -1.33 -11.78 1.15
CA LEU A 124 -2.60 -11.39 1.76
C LEU A 124 -2.40 -10.35 2.86
N LYS A 125 -1.28 -10.43 3.60
CA LYS A 125 -0.94 -9.48 4.68
C LYS A 125 -0.75 -8.05 4.16
N GLU A 126 -0.44 -7.86 2.87
CA GLU A 126 -0.33 -6.54 2.26
C GLU A 126 -1.69 -5.83 2.09
N ILE A 127 -2.77 -6.61 1.93
CA ILE A 127 -4.11 -6.10 1.59
C ILE A 127 -5.13 -6.24 2.72
N ALA A 128 -4.92 -7.20 3.62
CA ALA A 128 -5.73 -7.40 4.80
C ALA A 128 -4.81 -7.74 5.97
N PRO A 129 -4.66 -6.88 7.00
CA PRO A 129 -3.77 -7.18 8.10
C PRO A 129 -4.38 -8.26 9.00
N PHE A 130 -3.56 -9.20 9.43
CA PHE A 130 -3.87 -10.25 10.41
C PHE A 130 -2.59 -10.60 11.18
N SER A 131 -2.75 -11.41 12.22
CA SER A 131 -1.61 -11.88 13.02
C SER A 131 -1.21 -13.28 12.57
N VAL A 132 0.09 -13.52 12.52
CA VAL A 132 0.68 -14.83 12.27
C VAL A 132 1.77 -15.10 13.29
N SER A 133 2.03 -16.38 13.57
CA SER A 133 3.25 -16.78 14.27
C SER A 133 4.49 -16.18 13.58
N PRO A 134 5.52 -15.74 14.35
CA PRO A 134 6.75 -15.20 13.77
C PRO A 134 7.48 -16.20 12.87
N ASP A 135 7.43 -17.46 13.24
CA ASP A 135 7.96 -18.58 12.47
C ASP A 135 6.80 -19.35 11.82
N LEU A 136 6.59 -19.08 10.53
CA LEU A 136 5.60 -19.78 9.71
C LEU A 136 6.05 -21.17 9.28
N GLU A 137 7.29 -21.59 9.56
CA GLU A 137 7.76 -22.96 9.29
C GLU A 137 7.48 -23.91 10.47
N SER A 138 7.27 -23.36 11.68
CA SER A 138 6.94 -24.13 12.87
C SER A 138 5.67 -24.98 12.72
N SER A 139 5.69 -26.23 13.19
CA SER A 139 4.48 -27.09 13.21
C SER A 139 3.33 -26.50 14.03
N GLU A 140 3.66 -25.63 14.99
CA GLU A 140 2.71 -24.91 15.84
C GLU A 140 2.41 -23.49 15.31
N ALA A 141 2.75 -23.17 14.06
CA ALA A 141 2.40 -21.90 13.45
C ALA A 141 0.88 -21.70 13.44
N VAL A 142 0.41 -20.53 13.87
CA VAL A 142 -0.99 -20.15 13.95
C VAL A 142 -1.22 -18.89 13.13
N VAL A 143 -2.37 -18.82 12.46
CA VAL A 143 -2.88 -17.64 11.78
C VAL A 143 -4.11 -17.17 12.54
N ILE A 144 -4.15 -15.91 12.94
CA ILE A 144 -5.28 -15.31 13.67
C ILE A 144 -5.91 -14.25 12.76
N PRO A 145 -7.07 -14.54 12.15
CA PRO A 145 -7.74 -13.58 11.29
C PRO A 145 -8.15 -12.34 12.07
N SER A 146 -8.21 -11.19 11.40
CA SER A 146 -8.62 -9.93 12.00
C SER A 146 -10.07 -9.58 11.64
N HIS A 147 -10.65 -8.66 12.40
CA HIS A 147 -11.98 -8.11 12.09
C HIS A 147 -12.10 -7.50 10.69
N LEU A 148 -10.97 -7.12 10.07
CA LEU A 148 -10.98 -6.52 8.74
C LEU A 148 -11.39 -7.51 7.64
N PHE A 149 -11.35 -8.82 7.89
CA PHE A 149 -11.91 -9.81 6.97
C PHE A 149 -13.42 -9.66 6.80
N THR A 150 -14.13 -9.14 7.80
CA THR A 150 -15.59 -8.91 7.71
C THR A 150 -15.97 -7.63 6.95
N LYS A 151 -15.00 -6.72 6.73
CA LYS A 151 -15.19 -5.52 5.88
C LYS A 151 -15.48 -5.91 4.43
N TYR A 152 -14.98 -7.06 3.99
CA TYR A 152 -15.09 -7.54 2.62
C TYR A 152 -16.09 -8.70 2.55
N PRO A 153 -17.16 -8.61 1.74
CA PRO A 153 -18.09 -9.72 1.55
C PRO A 153 -17.45 -10.94 0.87
N GLY A 154 -16.33 -10.75 0.17
CA GLY A 154 -15.54 -11.78 -0.48
C GLY A 154 -14.27 -11.20 -1.08
N PHE A 155 -13.41 -12.06 -1.63
CA PHE A 155 -12.11 -11.65 -2.17
C PHE A 155 -12.21 -10.62 -3.30
N ASN A 156 -13.21 -10.73 -4.18
CA ASN A 156 -13.44 -9.75 -5.25
C ASN A 156 -13.61 -8.31 -4.74
N ALA A 157 -14.18 -8.10 -3.55
CA ALA A 157 -14.29 -6.76 -2.98
C ALA A 157 -12.93 -6.16 -2.61
N ILE A 158 -11.93 -6.99 -2.30
CA ILE A 158 -10.54 -6.54 -2.11
C ILE A 158 -9.92 -6.19 -3.45
N ILE A 159 -10.14 -7.02 -4.48
CA ILE A 159 -9.68 -6.76 -5.84
C ILE A 159 -10.21 -5.41 -6.33
N ASP A 160 -11.52 -5.17 -6.19
CA ASP A 160 -12.15 -3.91 -6.58
C ASP A 160 -11.53 -2.70 -5.84
N GLU A 161 -11.25 -2.84 -4.53
CA GLU A 161 -10.59 -1.79 -3.77
C GLU A 161 -9.15 -1.53 -4.29
N GLN A 162 -8.39 -2.59 -4.57
CA GLN A 162 -7.03 -2.47 -5.11
C GLN A 162 -6.99 -1.88 -6.52
N VAL A 163 -7.92 -2.26 -7.40
CA VAL A 163 -8.10 -1.65 -8.73
C VAL A 163 -8.44 -0.17 -8.58
N GLY A 164 -9.33 0.18 -7.65
CA GLY A 164 -9.63 1.58 -7.33
C GLY A 164 -8.41 2.39 -6.87
N TYR A 165 -7.48 1.78 -6.13
CA TYR A 165 -6.21 2.42 -5.78
C TYR A 165 -5.26 2.54 -6.98
N LEU A 166 -5.25 1.58 -7.91
CA LEU A 166 -4.46 1.65 -9.13
C LEU A 166 -4.93 2.77 -10.06
N ASP A 167 -6.25 3.02 -10.13
CA ASP A 167 -6.80 4.14 -10.89
C ASP A 167 -6.58 5.49 -10.20
N LYS A 168 -6.55 5.50 -8.87
CA LYS A 168 -6.28 6.72 -8.07
C LYS A 168 -4.81 7.00 -7.85
N ALA A 169 -3.91 6.07 -8.18
CA ALA A 169 -2.49 6.33 -8.30
C ALA A 169 -2.24 7.20 -9.55
N VAL A 170 -2.91 8.34 -9.58
CA VAL A 170 -2.65 9.44 -10.51
C VAL A 170 -1.22 9.85 -10.24
N ASP A 171 -0.38 9.77 -11.28
CA ASP A 171 0.96 10.33 -11.28
C ASP A 171 0.87 11.75 -10.70
N LEU A 172 1.32 11.89 -9.45
CA LEU A 172 1.64 13.21 -8.96
C LEU A 172 2.65 13.76 -9.97
N PRO A 173 2.41 14.96 -10.56
CA PRO A 173 3.21 15.48 -11.66
C PRO A 173 4.70 15.30 -11.34
N GLU A 174 5.54 14.86 -12.28
CA GLU A 174 6.99 14.64 -12.06
C GLU A 174 7.67 15.82 -11.32
N GLU A 175 7.16 17.02 -11.56
CA GLU A 175 7.53 18.27 -10.88
C GLU A 175 7.43 18.18 -9.34
N THR A 176 6.44 17.46 -8.83
CA THR A 176 6.24 17.22 -7.39
C THR A 176 7.24 16.22 -6.80
N LYS A 177 7.83 15.34 -7.62
CA LYS A 177 8.78 14.30 -7.18
C LYS A 177 10.13 14.91 -6.79
N ARG A 178 10.56 15.98 -7.49
CA ARG A 178 11.80 16.76 -7.22
C ARG A 178 11.70 17.72 -6.02
N LEU A 179 10.52 17.87 -5.43
CA LEU A 179 10.32 18.82 -4.34
C LEU A 179 10.96 18.34 -3.03
N ARG A 180 11.58 19.27 -2.31
CA ARG A 180 12.05 19.05 -0.94
C ARG A 180 10.86 18.75 -0.02
N SER A 181 11.07 18.01 1.07
CA SER A 181 9.99 17.60 2.00
C SER A 181 9.12 18.76 2.49
N ASN A 182 9.72 19.93 2.73
CA ASN A 182 9.01 21.16 3.09
C ASN A 182 8.06 21.62 1.96
N GLN A 183 8.52 21.63 0.71
CA GLN A 183 7.69 21.99 -0.44
C GLN A 183 6.54 21.00 -0.64
N LYS A 184 6.78 19.70 -0.43
CA LYS A 184 5.73 18.67 -0.46
C LYS A 184 4.68 18.91 0.62
N ALA A 185 5.10 19.12 1.87
CA ALA A 185 4.19 19.43 2.98
C ALA A 185 3.39 20.72 2.74
N LYS A 186 4.03 21.76 2.19
CA LYS A 186 3.36 22.99 1.77
C LYS A 186 2.26 22.71 0.75
N LEU A 187 2.57 22.05 -0.36
CA LEU A 187 1.59 21.77 -1.41
C LEU A 187 0.44 20.89 -0.90
N LEU A 188 0.75 19.88 -0.09
CA LEU A 188 -0.24 18.97 0.47
C LEU A 188 -1.18 19.70 1.45
N SER A 189 -0.62 20.53 2.35
CA SER A 189 -1.40 21.39 3.24
C SER A 189 -2.29 22.36 2.46
N GLN A 190 -1.77 22.95 1.38
CA GLN A 190 -2.54 23.86 0.51
C GLN A 190 -3.68 23.13 -0.22
N ALA A 191 -3.45 21.91 -0.70
CA ALA A 191 -4.47 21.09 -1.34
C ALA A 191 -5.60 20.72 -0.36
N VAL A 192 -5.24 20.20 0.82
CA VAL A 192 -6.21 19.85 1.88
C VAL A 192 -7.01 21.07 2.31
N ALA A 193 -6.36 22.24 2.45
CA ALA A 193 -7.02 23.47 2.88
C ALA A 193 -8.07 23.97 1.87
N LYS A 194 -7.78 23.90 0.56
CA LYS A 194 -8.75 24.24 -0.48
C LYS A 194 -10.02 23.40 -0.35
N THR A 195 -9.86 22.08 -0.25
CA THR A 195 -11.00 21.15 -0.06
C THR A 195 -11.76 21.46 1.24
N LEU A 196 -11.07 21.78 2.32
CA LEU A 196 -11.72 22.14 3.58
C LEU A 196 -12.46 23.47 3.50
N TRP A 197 -11.97 24.46 2.75
CA TRP A 197 -12.71 25.71 2.54
C TRP A 197 -13.93 25.54 1.63
N ASP A 198 -13.90 24.60 0.70
CA ASP A 198 -15.09 24.27 -0.09
C ASP A 198 -16.22 23.71 0.79
N ILE A 199 -15.86 22.98 1.86
CA ILE A 199 -16.80 22.38 2.82
C ILE A 199 -17.16 23.36 3.94
N TYR A 200 -16.19 24.15 4.41
CA TYR A 200 -16.31 25.08 5.54
C TYR A 200 -15.85 26.49 5.11
N PRO A 201 -16.68 27.22 4.35
CA PRO A 201 -16.27 28.45 3.66
C PRO A 201 -15.88 29.59 4.61
N ASP A 202 -16.34 29.57 5.85
CA ASP A 202 -16.07 30.61 6.86
C ASP A 202 -14.91 30.24 7.82
N MET A 203 -14.23 29.11 7.58
CA MET A 203 -13.12 28.69 8.43
C MET A 203 -11.94 29.67 8.31
N THR A 204 -11.60 30.35 9.41
CA THR A 204 -10.45 31.26 9.43
C THR A 204 -9.14 30.50 9.25
N ILE A 205 -8.08 31.17 8.78
CA ILE A 205 -6.74 30.56 8.67
C ILE A 205 -6.28 30.00 10.03
N LYS A 206 -6.52 30.72 11.13
CA LYS A 206 -6.19 30.27 12.48
C LYS A 206 -6.84 28.91 12.80
N ASN A 207 -8.12 28.77 12.50
CA ASN A 207 -8.84 27.51 12.72
C ASN A 207 -8.37 26.41 11.76
N MET A 208 -8.06 26.77 10.50
CA MET A 208 -7.53 25.84 9.50
C MET A 208 -6.17 25.28 9.91
N VAL A 209 -5.27 26.11 10.47
CA VAL A 209 -3.97 25.67 11.00
C VAL A 209 -4.16 24.58 12.06
N GLU A 210 -5.13 24.72 12.95
CA GLU A 210 -5.39 23.73 14.02
C GLU A 210 -6.21 22.51 13.56
N HIS A 211 -6.73 22.52 12.33
CA HIS A 211 -7.59 21.45 11.85
C HIS A 211 -6.83 20.12 11.74
N ASN A 212 -7.40 19.04 12.29
CA ASN A 212 -6.74 17.74 12.36
C ASN A 212 -6.26 17.23 10.98
N SER A 213 -7.07 17.44 9.93
CA SER A 213 -6.69 17.03 8.57
C SER A 213 -5.47 17.78 8.02
N ILE A 214 -5.28 19.06 8.38
CA ILE A 214 -4.09 19.83 7.99
C ILE A 214 -2.87 19.29 8.74
N GLN A 215 -3.03 19.03 10.04
CA GLN A 215 -1.95 18.52 10.88
C GLN A 215 -1.49 17.12 10.47
N GLN A 216 -2.44 16.20 10.23
CA GLN A 216 -2.16 14.80 9.92
C GLN A 216 -1.88 14.57 8.44
N TYR A 217 -2.78 14.99 7.55
CA TYR A 217 -2.69 14.69 6.13
C TYR A 217 -1.94 15.76 5.33
N GLY A 218 -1.94 17.02 5.78
CA GLY A 218 -1.14 18.09 5.17
C GLY A 218 0.36 18.03 5.51
N GLY A 219 0.76 17.20 6.48
CA GLY A 219 2.13 17.15 6.99
C GLY A 219 2.52 18.36 7.86
N ALA A 220 1.56 19.18 8.27
CA ALA A 220 1.80 20.44 9.00
C ALA A 220 2.30 20.24 10.45
N LYS A 221 2.10 19.06 11.04
CA LYS A 221 2.46 18.74 12.44
C LYS A 221 3.92 19.03 12.80
N HIS A 222 4.82 18.98 11.83
CA HIS A 222 6.27 19.15 12.06
C HIS A 222 6.77 20.57 11.82
N TYR A 223 5.87 21.52 11.54
CA TYR A 223 6.23 22.88 11.21
C TYR A 223 5.60 23.86 12.21
N ASP A 224 6.23 25.03 12.34
CA ASP A 224 5.70 26.11 13.16
C ASP A 224 4.32 26.54 12.66
N LYS A 225 3.30 26.33 13.49
CA LYS A 225 1.88 26.55 13.16
C LYS A 225 1.60 28.01 12.82
N GLU A 226 2.07 28.92 13.66
CA GLU A 226 1.74 30.35 13.59
C GLU A 226 2.43 31.06 12.43
N LYS A 227 3.69 30.71 12.14
CA LYS A 227 4.50 31.40 11.12
C LYS A 227 4.52 30.63 9.81
N THR A 228 4.83 29.34 9.85
CA THR A 228 5.11 28.57 8.63
C THR A 228 3.83 28.08 7.98
N VAL A 229 3.02 27.33 8.74
CA VAL A 229 1.78 26.73 8.22
C VAL A 229 0.76 27.81 7.89
N SER A 230 0.53 28.77 8.79
CA SER A 230 -0.36 29.92 8.54
C SER A 230 -0.01 30.65 7.24
N ARG A 231 1.28 30.90 6.97
CA ARG A 231 1.73 31.53 5.72
C ARG A 231 1.42 30.67 4.50
N TRP A 232 1.66 29.37 4.55
CA TRP A 232 1.34 28.48 3.43
C TRP A 232 -0.15 28.48 3.11
N LEU A 233 -1.00 28.44 4.15
CA LEU A 233 -2.45 28.46 4.00
C LEU A 233 -2.94 29.80 3.46
N ALA A 234 -2.37 30.92 3.93
CA ALA A 234 -2.72 32.26 3.47
C ALA A 234 -2.54 32.45 1.96
N GLU A 235 -1.55 31.80 1.33
CA GLU A 235 -1.32 31.87 -0.12
C GLU A 235 -2.50 31.35 -0.94
N VAL A 236 -3.23 30.36 -0.41
CA VAL A 236 -4.36 29.69 -1.10
C VAL A 236 -5.72 29.97 -0.47
N ALA A 237 -5.76 30.80 0.59
CA ALA A 237 -6.99 31.21 1.24
C ALA A 237 -7.91 31.98 0.29
N PRO A 238 -9.24 31.78 0.34
CA PRO A 238 -10.19 32.61 -0.37
C PRO A 238 -10.06 34.10 0.01
N GLU A 239 -10.39 34.99 -0.93
CA GLU A 239 -10.24 36.44 -0.74
C GLU A 239 -11.06 37.00 0.43
N HIS A 240 -12.24 36.45 0.71
CA HIS A 240 -13.05 36.86 1.86
C HIS A 240 -12.40 36.50 3.20
N ILE A 241 -11.66 35.39 3.26
CA ILE A 241 -10.92 34.97 4.45
C ILE A 241 -9.65 35.83 4.64
N LYS A 242 -8.93 36.15 3.56
CA LYS A 242 -7.72 36.99 3.62
C LYS A 242 -7.99 38.39 4.18
N LYS A 243 -9.15 38.98 3.86
CA LYS A 243 -9.50 40.35 4.28
C LYS A 243 -9.87 40.45 5.76
N SER A 244 -10.21 39.34 6.42
CA SER A 244 -10.65 39.33 7.81
C SER A 244 -9.53 39.60 8.83
N THR A 245 -8.25 39.60 8.43
CA THR A 245 -7.12 39.74 9.37
C THR A 245 -6.74 41.19 9.72
N GLY A 246 -7.44 42.20 9.16
CA GLY A 246 -7.09 43.62 9.29
C GLY A 246 -8.02 44.48 10.14
N SER A 247 -8.89 43.90 10.97
CA SER A 247 -9.85 44.68 11.78
C SER A 247 -9.85 44.22 13.23
N SER A 248 -8.82 44.58 13.98
CA SER A 248 -8.78 44.57 15.45
C SER A 248 -7.78 45.61 15.93
#